data_AF-A0A2E9CQ38-F1
#
_entry.id   AF-A0A2E9CQ38-F1
#
_cell.length_a   1.000
_cell.length_b   1.000
_cell.length_c   1.000
_cell.angle_alpha   90.00
_cell.angle_beta   90.00
_cell.angle_gamma   90.00
#
_symmetry.space_group_name_H-M   'P 1'
#
loop_
_entity.id
_entity.type
_entity.pdbx_description
1 polymer ?
#
loop_
_entity_poly.entity_id
_entity_poly.type
_entity_poly.pdbx_seq_one_letter_code
_entity_poly.pdbx_strand_id
1 'polypeptide(L)'
;MIDRYFRDHPRSVGETYFQHLQTAGGFGGRMMLAGTACLVHALLPCLFVKTGSRAIQGLHDDMVNNRKRVAKDLSCGHQAVAEK
;
A
#
# COMPACT_ATOMS: atom_id res chain seq x y z
N MET A 1 -1.42 -2.56 -27.24
CA MET A 1 -2.03 -1.41 -26.51
C MET A 1 -1.96 -1.55 -24.99
N ILE A 2 -1.96 -2.76 -24.43
CA ILE A 2 -1.71 -3.01 -22.98
C ILE A 2 -0.24 -2.74 -22.60
N ASP A 3 0.72 -3.04 -23.49
CA ASP A 3 2.14 -2.78 -23.27
C ASP A 3 2.49 -1.33 -22.91
N ARG A 4 1.78 -0.36 -23.47
CA ARG A 4 2.11 1.07 -23.30
C ARG A 4 1.70 1.58 -21.92
N TYR A 5 0.63 1.06 -21.33
CA TYR A 5 0.22 1.41 -19.96
C TYR A 5 1.07 0.70 -18.90
N PHE A 6 1.53 -0.52 -19.18
CA PHE A 6 2.31 -1.33 -18.23
C PHE A 6 3.83 -1.10 -18.30
N ARG A 7 4.40 -0.66 -19.45
CA ARG A 7 5.83 -0.40 -19.60
C ARG A 7 6.27 1.07 -19.61
N ASP A 8 5.41 2.03 -19.98
CA ASP A 8 5.83 3.46 -19.95
C ASP A 8 5.67 4.12 -18.56
N HIS A 9 4.78 3.63 -17.70
CA HIS A 9 4.63 4.16 -16.33
C HIS A 9 5.81 3.82 -15.38
N PRO A 10 6.45 2.62 -15.40
CA PRO A 10 7.58 2.35 -14.50
C PRO A 10 8.85 3.16 -14.84
N ARG A 11 8.94 3.80 -16.01
CA ARG A 11 10.11 4.59 -16.39
C ARG A 11 10.03 6.06 -15.94
N SER A 12 8.86 6.55 -15.52
CA SER A 12 8.67 7.95 -15.12
C SER A 12 8.89 8.23 -13.62
N VAL A 13 9.09 7.20 -12.80
CA VAL A 13 9.16 7.32 -11.32
C VAL A 13 10.42 6.74 -10.68
N GLY A 14 11.32 6.09 -11.44
CA GLY A 14 12.63 5.65 -10.92
C GLY A 14 12.60 4.50 -9.91
N GLU A 15 11.45 3.88 -9.64
CA GLU A 15 11.31 2.64 -8.87
C GLU A 15 11.30 1.41 -9.80
N THR A 16 11.84 0.29 -9.34
CA THR A 16 11.68 -0.98 -10.07
C THR A 16 10.21 -1.37 -10.08
N TYR A 17 9.69 -1.79 -11.24
CA TYR A 17 8.31 -2.27 -11.40
C TYR A 17 7.91 -3.28 -10.31
N PHE A 18 8.86 -4.12 -9.88
CA PHE A 18 8.68 -5.08 -8.78
C PHE A 18 8.40 -4.43 -7.42
N GLN A 19 9.09 -3.34 -7.07
CA GLN A 19 8.88 -2.63 -5.80
C GLN A 19 7.49 -1.98 -5.76
N HIS A 20 7.05 -1.42 -6.89
CA HIS A 20 5.72 -0.83 -7.01
C HIS A 20 4.62 -1.90 -7.00
N LEU A 21 4.82 -3.00 -7.74
CA LEU A 21 3.93 -4.16 -7.78
C LEU A 21 3.78 -4.81 -6.41
N GLN A 22 4.87 -4.96 -5.66
CA GLN A 22 4.85 -5.55 -4.32
C GLN A 22 4.08 -4.67 -3.33
N THR A 23 4.33 -3.36 -3.34
CA THR A 23 3.64 -2.41 -2.48
C THR A 23 2.15 -2.37 -2.84
N ALA A 24 1.82 -2.08 -4.11
CA ALA A 24 0.44 -1.99 -4.57
C ALA A 24 -0.33 -3.32 -4.41
N GLY A 25 0.32 -4.45 -4.70
CA GLY A 25 -0.24 -5.79 -4.53
C GLY A 25 -0.51 -6.14 -3.06
N GLY A 26 0.38 -5.75 -2.15
CA GLY A 26 0.19 -5.94 -0.71
C GLY A 26 -1.00 -5.15 -0.14
N PHE A 27 -1.15 -3.88 -0.56
CA PHE A 27 -2.32 -3.07 -0.21
C PHE A 27 -3.61 -3.64 -0.82
N GLY A 28 -3.60 -3.95 -2.12
CA GLY A 28 -4.76 -4.49 -2.83
C GLY A 28 -5.25 -5.84 -2.28
N GLY A 29 -4.33 -6.76 -1.98
CA GLY A 29 -4.68 -8.07 -1.41
C GLY A 29 -5.36 -7.96 -0.04
N ARG A 30 -4.88 -7.07 0.83
CA ARG A 30 -5.52 -6.79 2.12
C ARG A 30 -6.90 -6.16 1.96
N MET A 31 -7.09 -5.28 0.99
CA MET A 31 -8.40 -4.71 0.67
C MET A 31 -9.39 -5.77 0.17
N MET A 32 -8.96 -6.68 -0.71
CA MET A 32 -9.82 -7.78 -1.18
C MET A 32 -10.22 -8.71 -0.04
N LEU A 33 -9.29 -9.09 0.84
CA LEU A 33 -9.60 -9.91 2.01
C LEU A 33 -10.58 -9.22 2.97
N ALA A 34 -10.38 -7.93 3.24
CA ALA A 34 -11.30 -7.15 4.07
C ALA A 34 -12.70 -7.05 3.44
N GLY A 35 -12.78 -6.81 2.13
CA GLY A 35 -14.02 -6.76 1.38
C GLY A 35 -14.77 -8.09 1.41
N THR A 36 -14.08 -9.20 1.12
CA THR A 36 -14.67 -10.55 1.21
C THR A 36 -15.15 -10.86 2.63
N ALA A 37 -14.38 -10.50 3.66
CA ALA A 37 -14.80 -10.68 5.05
C ALA A 37 -16.08 -9.88 5.39
N CYS A 38 -16.22 -8.65 4.90
CA CYS A 38 -17.45 -7.85 5.05
C CYS A 38 -18.63 -8.48 4.30
N LEU A 39 -18.42 -9.02 3.09
CA LEU A 39 -19.49 -9.70 2.33
C LEU A 39 -19.96 -10.97 3.07
N VAL A 40 -19.03 -11.77 3.57
CA VAL A 40 -19.37 -12.96 4.38
C VAL A 40 -20.09 -12.55 5.67
N HIS A 41 -19.65 -11.47 6.33
CA HIS A 41 -20.34 -10.93 7.51
C HIS A 41 -21.76 -10.46 7.20
N ALA A 42 -21.99 -9.84 6.02
CA ALA A 42 -23.33 -9.43 5.60
C ALA A 42 -24.28 -10.63 5.40
N LEU A 43 -23.74 -11.79 5.01
CA LEU A 43 -24.49 -13.04 4.90
C LEU A 43 -24.65 -13.77 6.24
N LEU A 44 -23.61 -13.71 7.08
CA LEU A 44 -23.53 -14.38 8.38
C LEU A 44 -23.07 -13.38 9.45
N PRO A 45 -24.00 -12.62 10.06
CA PRO A 45 -23.68 -11.51 10.97
C PRO A 45 -22.91 -11.92 12.24
N CYS A 46 -22.84 -13.22 12.56
CA CYS A 46 -22.06 -13.73 13.69
C CYS A 46 -20.58 -13.98 13.35
N LEU A 47 -20.21 -14.02 12.06
CA LEU A 47 -18.85 -14.31 11.60
C LEU A 47 -18.15 -13.01 11.19
N PHE A 48 -16.88 -12.81 11.56
CA PHE A 48 -16.05 -11.67 11.13
C PHE A 48 -16.43 -10.26 11.65
N VAL A 49 -17.18 -10.15 12.75
CA VAL A 49 -17.61 -8.86 13.36
C VAL A 49 -16.47 -7.83 13.51
N LYS A 50 -15.28 -8.28 13.93
CA LYS A 50 -14.11 -7.40 14.16
C LYS A 50 -13.11 -7.40 13.00
N THR A 51 -13.27 -8.28 12.02
CA THR A 51 -12.25 -8.54 11.00
C THR A 51 -12.20 -7.45 9.95
N GLY A 52 -13.36 -6.97 9.48
CA GLY A 52 -13.40 -5.84 8.55
C GLY A 52 -12.77 -4.58 9.16
N SER A 53 -13.17 -4.24 10.40
CA SER A 53 -12.68 -3.04 11.08
C SER A 53 -11.17 -3.13 11.40
N ARG A 54 -10.67 -4.28 11.86
CA ARG A 54 -9.22 -4.50 12.09
C ARG A 54 -8.41 -4.44 10.79
N ALA A 55 -8.94 -4.96 9.69
CA ALA A 55 -8.26 -4.93 8.40
C ALA A 55 -8.13 -3.49 7.86
N ILE A 56 -9.18 -2.67 7.99
CA ILE A 56 -9.14 -1.24 7.63
C ILE A 56 -8.16 -0.48 8.51
N GLN A 57 -8.17 -0.71 9.83
CA GLN A 57 -7.22 -0.08 10.76
C GLN A 57 -5.77 -0.41 10.41
N GLY A 58 -5.47 -1.68 10.14
CA GLY A 58 -4.13 -2.09 9.71
C GLY A 58 -3.72 -1.47 8.38
N LEU A 59 -4.66 -1.36 7.41
CA LEU A 59 -4.39 -0.70 6.13
C LEU A 59 -4.10 0.80 6.31
N HIS A 60 -4.84 1.46 7.20
CA HIS A 60 -4.64 2.86 7.55
C HIS A 60 -3.27 3.07 8.22
N ASP A 61 -2.90 2.22 9.17
CA ASP A 61 -1.60 2.28 9.84
C ASP A 61 -0.46 2.05 8.84
N ASP A 62 -0.59 1.09 7.93
CA ASP A 62 0.39 0.83 6.88
C ASP A 62 0.55 2.05 5.95
N MET A 63 -0.54 2.73 5.57
CA MET A 63 -0.48 3.95 4.77
C MET A 63 0.24 5.10 5.51
N VAL A 64 -0.09 5.33 6.78
CA VAL A 64 0.52 6.40 7.59
C VAL A 64 2.00 6.11 7.85
N ASN A 65 2.33 4.86 8.20
CA ASN A 65 3.71 4.45 8.46
C ASN A 65 4.58 4.51 7.20
N ASN A 66 4.03 4.14 6.03
CA ASN A 66 4.72 4.28 4.76
C ASN A 66 5.05 5.76 4.46
N ARG A 67 4.10 6.68 4.67
CA ARG A 67 4.33 8.13 4.52
C ARG A 67 5.42 8.64 5.46
N LYS A 68 5.42 8.20 6.73
CA LYS A 68 6.44 8.58 7.72
C LYS A 68 7.85 8.10 7.32
N ARG A 69 7.97 6.89 6.76
CA ARG A 69 9.26 6.36 6.27
C ARG A 69 9.79 7.23 5.12
N VAL A 70 8.95 7.51 4.12
CA VAL A 70 9.32 8.40 3.00
C VAL A 70 9.74 9.79 3.49
N ALA A 71 9.01 10.37 4.44
CA ALA A 71 9.37 11.66 5.04
C ALA A 71 10.71 11.63 5.80
N LYS A 72 10.99 10.53 6.53
CA LYS A 72 12.28 10.33 7.22
C LYS A 72 13.43 10.25 6.22
N ASP A 73 13.26 9.50 5.15
CA ASP A 73 14.28 9.31 4.12
C ASP A 73 14.62 10.65 3.42
N LEU A 74 13.62 11.51 3.18
CA LEU A 74 13.82 12.87 2.67
C LEU A 74 14.60 13.77 3.65
N SER A 75 14.33 13.66 4.96
CA SER A 75 15.04 14.46 5.98
C SER A 75 16.52 14.07 6.14
N CYS A 76 16.83 12.76 6.03
CA CYS A 76 18.19 12.25 6.11
C CYS A 76 18.99 12.55 4.82
N GLY A 77 18.35 12.45 3.66
CA GLY A 77 18.97 12.77 2.37
C GLY A 77 19.35 14.25 2.21
N HIS A 78 18.59 15.18 2.80
CA HIS A 78 18.90 16.61 2.73
C HIS A 78 20.13 16.99 3.60
N GLN A 79 20.39 16.26 4.69
CA GLN A 79 21.54 16.52 5.55
C GLN A 79 22.87 16.06 4.92
N ALA A 80 22.85 15.03 4.07
CA ALA A 80 24.07 14.52 3.42
C ALA A 80 24.61 15.41 2.27
N VAL A 81 23.79 16.31 1.72
CA VAL A 81 24.20 17.21 0.61
C VAL A 81 24.74 18.55 1.12
N ALA A 82 24.43 18.93 2.36
CA ALA A 82 24.88 20.19 2.95
C ALA A 82 26.30 20.13 3.57
N GLU A 83 26.92 18.95 3.62
CA GLU A 83 28.21 18.72 4.29
C GLU A 83 29.38 18.47 3.31
N LYS A 84 29.26 18.86 2.04
CA LYS A 84 30.30 18.71 1.02
C LYS A 84 30.57 20.00 0.26
#